data_AF-A0AAV2FPF7-F1
#
_entry.id   AF-A0AAV2FPF7-F1
#
_cell.length_a   1.000
_cell.length_b   1.000
_cell.length_c   1.000
_cell.angle_alpha   90.00
_cell.angle_beta   90.00
_cell.angle_gamma   90.00
#
_symmetry.space_group_name_H-M   'P 1'
#
loop_
_entity.id
_entity.type
_entity.pdbx_description
1 polymer ?
#
loop_
_entity_poly.entity_id
_entity_poly.type
_entity_poly.pdbx_seq_one_letter_code
_entity_poly.pdbx_strand_id
1 'polypeptide(L)'
;MKRRSIMNIVTHCAEGTSFIKSKDTSAISHTGEVIFELVDNAIEEVGAEHVVQVKTDNASNNMAGKALLLEKRPNIFWSSCATHTINLMLQGIGNIPRFKKIVDQAKGFTIFIYGHHRTLECMRSFTKKREIIRPGVTRFASQFLTLQSLLDKKDSSRKMVVDAKWENIKETSSKKAKEAYDTVLSVRFWNGVEICLKVFEPLVKLLRLVDGDVKPSMGFVYGELLKAKREIKEAFKNEELRYKEVIAIVEKKMRGRLDAPLHLTAYLLNPHYSYADSSIFDNADITTSLITCVEQFYHGCDEDIHDEEVNIEFTKFQRKQGLFGKKMAKNCVNFDYNPG
;
A
#
# COMPACT_ATOMS: atom_id res chain seq x y z
N MET A 1 21.01 23.87 2.41
CA MET A 1 19.59 24.09 2.05
C MET A 1 18.72 23.88 3.27
N LYS A 2 18.05 24.92 3.79
CA LYS A 2 16.91 24.71 4.70
C LYS A 2 15.87 23.89 3.93
N ARG A 3 15.38 22.79 4.50
CA ARG A 3 14.32 21.98 3.86
C ARG A 3 13.09 22.86 3.74
N ARG A 4 12.72 23.23 2.52
CA ARG A 4 11.43 23.87 2.25
C ARG A 4 10.32 22.88 2.55
N SER A 5 9.28 23.31 3.24
CA SER A 5 8.08 22.54 3.47
C SER A 5 6.95 23.18 2.70
N ILE A 6 6.30 22.39 1.84
CA ILE A 6 5.27 22.84 0.94
C ILE A 6 4.08 21.90 1.10
N MET A 7 2.90 22.46 1.31
CA MET A 7 1.64 21.72 1.30
C MET A 7 0.88 22.03 0.02
N ASN A 8 0.59 20.98 -0.75
CA ASN A 8 -0.19 21.06 -1.97
C ASN A 8 -1.61 20.58 -1.68
N ILE A 9 -2.60 21.30 -2.20
CA ILE A 9 -4.00 20.91 -2.16
C ILE A 9 -4.46 20.67 -3.60
N VAL A 10 -5.08 19.51 -3.79
CA VAL A 10 -5.60 19.06 -5.07
C VAL A 10 -7.03 18.56 -4.88
N THR A 11 -7.90 18.77 -5.87
CA THR A 11 -9.19 18.10 -5.97
C THR A 11 -9.07 16.90 -6.89
N HIS A 12 -9.93 15.91 -6.68
CA HIS A 12 -10.06 14.76 -7.56
C HIS A 12 -11.54 14.45 -7.77
N CYS A 13 -11.98 14.35 -9.02
CA CYS A 13 -13.33 13.94 -9.41
C CYS A 13 -13.28 12.89 -10.52
N ALA A 14 -14.43 12.53 -11.09
CA ALA A 14 -14.51 11.56 -12.19
C ALA A 14 -13.72 11.98 -13.45
N GLU A 15 -13.49 13.29 -13.63
CA GLU A 15 -12.74 13.84 -14.77
C GLU A 15 -11.21 13.87 -14.53
N GLY A 16 -10.77 13.65 -13.28
CA GLY A 16 -9.36 13.58 -12.92
C GLY A 16 -8.98 14.51 -11.77
N THR A 17 -7.67 14.81 -11.69
CA THR A 17 -7.08 15.61 -10.61
C THR A 17 -6.85 17.05 -11.06
N SER A 18 -7.26 18.02 -10.24
CA SER A 18 -6.98 19.44 -10.46
C SER A 18 -6.20 20.03 -9.29
N PHE A 19 -5.23 20.88 -9.59
CA PHE A 19 -4.45 21.59 -8.58
C PHE A 19 -5.21 22.83 -8.11
N ILE A 20 -5.37 22.99 -6.79
CA ILE A 20 -5.99 24.19 -6.21
C ILE A 20 -4.90 25.20 -5.86
N LYS A 21 -4.01 24.82 -4.93
CA LYS A 21 -2.99 25.72 -4.39
C LYS A 21 -1.82 24.99 -3.75
N SER A 22 -0.72 25.71 -3.64
CA SER A 22 0.51 25.30 -2.95
C SER A 22 0.86 26.38 -1.94
N LYS A 23 1.04 26.00 -0.67
CA LYS A 23 1.40 26.90 0.42
C LYS A 23 2.79 26.55 0.95
N ASP A 24 3.69 27.53 0.97
CA ASP A 24 4.95 27.40 1.72
C ASP A 24 4.62 27.45 3.21
N THR A 25 4.91 26.34 3.90
CA THR A 25 4.67 26.17 5.33
C THR A 25 5.98 26.00 6.09
N SER A 26 7.12 26.40 5.53
CA SER A 26 8.42 26.31 6.19
C SER A 26 8.53 27.12 7.48
N ALA A 27 7.78 28.21 7.59
CA ALA A 27 7.79 29.08 8.77
C ALA A 27 6.72 28.71 9.81
N ILE A 28 5.88 27.70 9.52
CA ILE A 28 4.68 27.39 10.31
C ILE A 28 4.78 25.96 10.83
N SER A 29 4.48 25.76 12.11
CA SER A 29 4.34 24.41 12.66
C SER A 29 3.10 23.75 12.07
N HIS A 30 3.21 22.53 11.54
CA HIS A 30 2.07 21.80 10.97
C HIS A 30 1.20 21.18 12.06
N THR A 31 0.63 21.97 12.96
CA THR A 31 -0.28 21.46 13.98
C THR A 31 -1.58 20.96 13.36
N GLY A 32 -2.41 20.24 14.14
CA GLY A 32 -3.70 19.76 13.66
C GLY A 32 -4.63 20.88 13.21
N GLU A 33 -4.60 21.99 13.93
CA GLU A 33 -5.37 23.21 13.68
C GLU A 33 -4.95 23.84 12.35
N VAL A 34 -3.64 24.00 12.11
CA VAL A 34 -3.13 24.58 10.85
C VAL A 34 -3.51 23.72 9.64
N ILE A 35 -3.46 22.39 9.79
CA ILE A 35 -3.87 21.46 8.73
C ILE A 35 -5.39 21.54 8.51
N PHE A 36 -6.16 21.56 9.59
CA PHE A 36 -7.62 21.70 9.53
C PHE A 36 -8.02 22.99 8.84
N GLU A 37 -7.49 24.15 9.25
CA GLU A 37 -7.77 25.44 8.62
C GLU A 37 -7.42 25.43 7.12
N LEU A 38 -6.29 24.81 6.75
CA LEU A 38 -5.88 24.72 5.36
C LEU A 38 -6.89 23.91 4.51
N VAL A 39 -7.33 22.77 5.03
CA VAL A 39 -8.31 21.90 4.39
C VAL A 39 -9.69 22.54 4.35
N ASP A 40 -10.14 23.10 5.47
CA ASP A 40 -11.45 23.73 5.60
C ASP A 40 -11.61 24.93 4.67
N ASN A 41 -10.59 25.79 4.57
CA ASN A 41 -10.59 26.89 3.60
C ASN A 41 -10.61 26.39 2.14
N ALA A 42 -10.01 25.23 1.85
CA ALA A 42 -10.09 24.64 0.52
C ALA A 42 -11.47 24.05 0.24
N ILE A 43 -12.15 23.51 1.26
CA ILE A 43 -13.55 23.05 1.14
C ILE A 43 -14.47 24.23 0.86
N GLU A 44 -14.30 25.35 1.55
CA GLU A 44 -15.09 26.58 1.27
C GLU A 44 -14.84 27.13 -0.14
N GLU A 45 -13.59 27.08 -0.62
CA GLU A 45 -13.23 27.53 -1.97
C GLU A 45 -13.86 26.63 -3.07
N VAL A 46 -14.01 25.34 -2.80
CA VAL A 46 -14.61 24.37 -3.72
C VAL A 46 -16.15 24.33 -3.62
N GLY A 47 -16.70 24.67 -2.45
CA GLY A 47 -18.10 24.41 -2.08
C GLY A 47 -18.22 23.10 -1.30
N ALA A 48 -18.78 23.17 -0.09
CA ALA A 48 -18.86 22.02 0.82
C ALA A 48 -19.74 20.89 0.28
N GLU A 49 -20.78 21.23 -0.47
CA GLU A 49 -21.68 20.34 -1.18
C GLU A 49 -20.99 19.55 -2.31
N HIS A 50 -19.81 19.99 -2.74
CA HIS A 50 -19.01 19.34 -3.78
C HIS A 50 -17.88 18.47 -3.24
N VAL A 51 -17.68 18.45 -1.91
CA VAL A 51 -16.61 17.69 -1.26
C VAL A 51 -17.17 16.54 -0.43
N VAL A 52 -16.94 15.32 -0.88
CA VAL A 52 -17.36 14.10 -0.17
C VAL A 52 -16.28 13.52 0.74
N GLN A 53 -15.00 13.80 0.44
CA GLN A 53 -13.89 13.13 1.12
C GLN A 53 -12.59 13.96 1.11
N VAL A 54 -11.91 13.97 2.24
CA VAL A 54 -10.52 14.43 2.42
C VAL A 54 -9.60 13.21 2.58
N LYS A 55 -8.45 13.24 1.90
CA LYS A 55 -7.44 12.16 1.97
C LYS A 55 -6.06 12.73 2.28
N THR A 56 -5.47 12.29 3.39
CA THR A 56 -4.12 12.68 3.81
C THR A 56 -3.30 11.48 4.29
N ASP A 57 -2.00 11.65 4.53
CA ASP A 57 -1.19 10.58 5.12
C ASP A 57 -1.53 10.34 6.61
N ASN A 58 -0.80 9.42 7.25
CA ASN A 58 -1.10 8.99 8.61
C ASN A 58 -0.33 9.77 9.68
N ALA A 59 0.21 10.95 9.37
CA ALA A 59 0.88 11.78 10.35
C ALA A 59 -0.08 12.17 11.50
N SER A 60 0.45 12.24 12.73
CA SER A 60 -0.34 12.56 13.93
C SER A 60 -1.14 13.85 13.78
N ASN A 61 -0.54 14.85 13.15
CA ASN A 61 -1.16 16.17 13.02
C ASN A 61 -2.31 16.15 11.99
N ASN A 62 -2.22 15.30 10.95
CA ASN A 62 -3.35 15.04 10.07
C ASN A 62 -4.52 14.38 10.82
N MET A 63 -4.23 13.49 11.79
CA MET A 63 -5.27 12.85 12.60
C MET A 63 -5.92 13.81 13.59
N ALA A 64 -5.17 14.79 14.12
CA ALA A 64 -5.73 15.88 14.92
C ALA A 64 -6.63 16.79 14.06
N GLY A 65 -6.19 17.17 12.86
CA GLY A 65 -7.01 17.95 11.93
C GLY A 65 -8.29 17.21 11.49
N LYS A 66 -8.22 15.88 11.36
CA LYS A 66 -9.40 15.03 11.13
C LYS A 66 -10.46 15.17 12.23
N ALA A 67 -10.08 15.19 13.49
CA ALA A 67 -11.04 15.34 14.59
C ALA A 67 -11.80 16.67 14.48
N LEU A 68 -11.06 17.76 14.23
CA LEU A 68 -11.64 19.10 14.05
C LEU A 68 -12.58 19.18 12.84
N LEU A 69 -12.23 18.51 11.72
CA LEU A 69 -13.11 18.48 10.55
C LEU A 69 -14.41 17.75 10.84
N LEU A 70 -14.37 16.62 11.56
CA LEU A 70 -15.58 15.86 11.87
C LEU A 70 -16.53 16.62 12.79
N GLU A 71 -16.02 17.50 13.66
CA GLU A 71 -16.84 18.39 14.48
C GLU A 71 -17.53 19.48 13.63
N LYS A 72 -16.80 20.11 12.70
CA LYS A 72 -17.34 21.21 11.87
C LYS A 72 -18.19 20.70 10.70
N ARG A 73 -17.81 19.58 10.08
CA ARG A 73 -18.35 19.03 8.84
C ARG A 73 -18.54 17.52 8.98
N PRO A 74 -19.48 17.08 9.82
CA PRO A 74 -19.69 15.65 10.10
C PRO A 74 -19.98 14.84 8.83
N ASN A 75 -20.57 15.45 7.80
CA ASN A 75 -20.91 14.81 6.54
C ASN A 75 -19.73 14.54 5.59
N ILE A 76 -18.53 15.08 5.86
CA ILE A 76 -17.35 14.89 5.00
C ILE A 76 -16.45 13.80 5.59
N PHE A 77 -16.14 12.79 4.79
CA PHE A 77 -15.24 11.73 5.21
C PHE A 77 -13.79 12.23 5.26
N TRP A 78 -13.04 11.85 6.31
CA TRP A 78 -11.58 12.00 6.29
C TRP A 78 -10.91 10.63 6.40
N SER A 79 -10.22 10.25 5.32
CA SER A 79 -9.55 8.95 5.19
C SER A 79 -8.03 9.06 5.15
N SER A 80 -7.38 8.02 5.67
CA SER A 80 -5.94 7.80 5.58
C SER A 80 -5.55 7.33 4.18
N CYS A 81 -4.37 7.76 3.71
CA CYS A 81 -3.83 7.33 2.44
C CYS A 81 -3.48 5.83 2.44
N ALA A 82 -4.08 5.08 1.51
CA ALA A 82 -3.87 3.64 1.36
C ALA A 82 -2.40 3.30 1.05
N THR A 83 -1.80 3.99 0.08
CA THR A 83 -0.38 3.87 -0.28
C THR A 83 0.53 4.01 0.93
N HIS A 84 0.30 5.04 1.73
CA HIS A 84 1.12 5.28 2.92
C HIS A 84 0.92 4.18 3.95
N THR A 85 -0.32 3.75 4.17
CA THR A 85 -0.66 2.68 5.11
C THR A 85 -0.01 1.34 4.74
N ILE A 86 -0.05 0.96 3.46
CA ILE A 86 0.57 -0.27 2.96
C ILE A 86 2.10 -0.19 3.03
N ASN A 87 2.70 0.97 2.71
CA ASN A 87 4.13 1.17 2.90
C ASN A 87 4.54 1.00 4.37
N LEU A 88 3.72 1.45 5.33
CA LEU A 88 3.98 1.22 6.76
C LEU A 88 3.83 -0.25 7.18
N MET A 89 2.95 -1.02 6.55
CA MET A 89 2.87 -2.48 6.75
C MET A 89 4.17 -3.14 6.28
N LEU A 90 4.54 -2.88 5.03
CA LEU A 90 5.75 -3.39 4.42
C LEU A 90 7.00 -3.03 5.23
N GLN A 91 7.15 -1.76 5.63
CA GLN A 91 8.23 -1.30 6.50
C GLN A 91 8.24 -2.04 7.85
N GLY A 92 7.08 -2.20 8.47
CA GLY A 92 6.96 -2.94 9.73
C GLY A 92 7.46 -4.37 9.60
N ILE A 93 7.02 -5.08 8.55
CA ILE A 93 7.44 -6.46 8.30
C ILE A 93 8.94 -6.52 7.98
N GLY A 94 9.44 -5.63 7.12
CA GLY A 94 10.86 -5.56 6.78
C GLY A 94 11.79 -5.25 7.96
N ASN A 95 11.26 -4.69 9.05
CA ASN A 95 12.00 -4.45 10.29
C ASN A 95 12.07 -5.66 11.22
N ILE A 96 11.29 -6.73 11.00
CA ILE A 96 11.41 -7.97 11.78
C ILE A 96 12.82 -8.54 11.56
N PRO A 97 13.56 -8.93 12.62
CA PRO A 97 14.99 -9.30 12.53
C PRO A 97 15.33 -10.30 11.42
N ARG A 98 14.48 -11.32 11.20
CA ARG A 98 14.70 -12.34 10.17
C ARG A 98 14.64 -11.78 8.74
N PHE A 99 13.76 -10.81 8.47
CA PHE A 99 13.66 -10.17 7.15
C PHE A 99 14.68 -9.05 7.01
N LYS A 100 14.83 -8.24 8.07
CA LYS A 100 15.80 -7.16 8.14
C LYS A 100 17.22 -7.64 7.82
N LYS A 101 17.63 -8.78 8.40
CA LYS A 101 18.93 -9.39 8.12
C LYS A 101 19.14 -9.67 6.63
N ILE A 102 18.15 -10.27 5.96
CA ILE A 102 18.23 -10.58 4.52
C ILE A 102 18.28 -9.30 3.68
N VAL A 103 17.44 -8.31 4.01
CA VAL A 103 17.42 -7.01 3.33
C VAL A 103 18.76 -6.27 3.49
N ASP A 104 19.33 -6.29 4.70
CA ASP A 104 20.62 -5.64 4.98
C ASP A 104 21.78 -6.36 4.27
N GLN A 105 21.77 -7.70 4.19
CA GLN A 105 22.75 -8.47 3.41
C GLN A 105 22.66 -8.16 1.91
N ALA A 106 21.45 -8.13 1.36
CA ALA A 106 21.20 -7.76 -0.04
C ALA A 106 21.68 -6.33 -0.35
N LYS A 107 21.41 -5.38 0.57
CA LYS A 107 21.88 -4.00 0.48
C LYS A 107 23.40 -3.92 0.56
N GLY A 108 24.04 -4.65 1.48
CA GLY A 108 25.50 -4.72 1.61
C GLY A 108 26.17 -5.21 0.33
N PHE A 109 25.67 -6.32 -0.23
CA PHE A 109 26.14 -6.84 -1.52
C PHE A 109 25.98 -5.82 -2.65
N THR A 110 24.80 -5.20 -2.76
CA THR A 110 24.54 -4.19 -3.80
C THR A 110 25.47 -2.99 -3.66
N ILE A 111 25.64 -2.45 -2.44
CA ILE A 111 26.56 -1.33 -2.19
C ILE A 111 28.00 -1.70 -2.57
N PHE A 112 28.45 -2.92 -2.27
CA PHE A 112 29.77 -3.38 -2.65
C PHE A 112 29.95 -3.42 -4.17
N ILE A 113 29.03 -4.04 -4.90
CA ILE A 113 29.10 -4.17 -6.36
C ILE A 113 29.15 -2.80 -7.04
N TYR A 114 28.27 -1.88 -6.64
CA TYR A 114 28.19 -0.54 -7.23
C TYR A 114 29.22 0.46 -6.66
N GLY A 115 29.98 0.08 -5.64
CA GLY A 115 30.96 0.95 -4.99
C GLY A 115 32.21 1.21 -5.82
N HIS A 116 32.55 0.30 -6.74
CA HIS A 116 33.74 0.39 -7.58
C HIS A 116 33.43 0.04 -9.05
N HIS A 117 34.07 0.75 -9.98
CA HIS A 117 33.87 0.52 -11.41
C HIS A 117 34.23 -0.91 -11.84
N ARG A 118 35.28 -1.50 -11.23
CA ARG A 118 35.76 -2.86 -11.55
C ARG A 118 34.79 -3.94 -11.08
N THR A 119 34.25 -3.82 -9.88
CA THR A 119 33.26 -4.77 -9.34
C THR A 119 31.95 -4.71 -10.12
N LEU A 120 31.54 -3.51 -10.52
CA LEU A 120 30.37 -3.30 -11.38
C LEU A 120 30.57 -3.90 -12.78
N GLU A 121 31.71 -3.64 -13.41
CA GLU A 121 32.01 -4.18 -14.74
C GLU A 121 32.13 -5.70 -14.72
N CYS A 122 32.72 -6.25 -13.65
CA CYS A 122 32.74 -7.70 -13.43
C CYS A 122 31.31 -8.25 -13.40
N MET A 123 30.41 -7.70 -12.58
CA MET A 123 29.01 -8.13 -12.53
C MET A 123 28.34 -8.08 -13.90
N ARG A 124 28.50 -6.98 -14.64
CA ARG A 124 27.92 -6.81 -15.99
C ARG A 124 28.39 -7.90 -16.96
N SER A 125 29.62 -8.36 -16.84
CA SER A 125 30.15 -9.43 -17.68
C SER A 125 29.47 -10.78 -17.45
N PHE A 126 28.93 -11.03 -16.25
CA PHE A 126 28.18 -12.25 -15.92
C PHE A 126 26.66 -12.10 -16.12
N THR A 127 26.12 -10.88 -16.02
CA THR A 127 24.68 -10.63 -16.10
C THR A 127 24.20 -10.17 -17.49
N LYS A 128 25.04 -10.26 -18.52
CA LYS A 128 24.75 -9.72 -19.87
C LYS A 128 24.36 -8.24 -19.80
N LYS A 129 25.09 -7.47 -18.99
CA LYS A 129 24.85 -6.04 -18.70
C LYS A 129 23.50 -5.72 -18.04
N ARG A 130 22.77 -6.72 -17.51
CA ARG A 130 21.54 -6.49 -16.75
C ARG A 130 21.86 -6.02 -15.34
N GLU A 131 21.39 -4.83 -15.00
CA GLU A 131 21.62 -4.19 -13.71
C GLU A 131 20.73 -4.76 -12.59
N ILE A 132 21.21 -4.68 -11.35
CA ILE A 132 20.39 -4.89 -10.16
C ILE A 132 19.61 -3.60 -9.91
N ILE A 133 18.30 -3.73 -9.68
CA ILE A 133 17.48 -2.59 -9.28
C ILE A 133 17.97 -2.11 -7.91
N ARG A 134 18.37 -0.85 -7.81
CA ARG A 134 18.91 -0.28 -6.56
C ARG A 134 17.80 0.22 -5.65
N PRO A 135 17.95 0.08 -4.32
CA PRO A 135 16.99 0.62 -3.38
C PRO A 135 16.97 2.16 -3.46
N GLY A 136 15.78 2.72 -3.63
CA GLY A 136 15.53 4.16 -3.55
C GLY A 136 15.29 4.58 -2.09
N VAL A 137 15.51 5.86 -1.78
CA VAL A 137 15.45 6.38 -0.40
C VAL A 137 14.04 6.35 0.18
N THR A 138 13.00 6.44 -0.65
CA THR A 138 11.66 6.87 -0.19
C THR A 138 10.56 5.81 -0.23
N ARG A 139 10.77 4.59 -0.75
CA ARG A 139 9.68 3.59 -0.88
C ARG A 139 10.14 2.15 -0.66
N PHE A 140 9.36 1.38 0.11
CA PHE A 140 9.64 -0.03 0.37
C PHE A 140 9.59 -0.89 -0.89
N ALA A 141 8.75 -0.51 -1.87
CA ALA A 141 8.70 -1.14 -3.19
C ALA A 141 10.10 -1.30 -3.83
N SER A 142 11.01 -0.34 -3.60
CA SER A 142 12.37 -0.43 -4.13
C SER A 142 13.23 -1.53 -3.48
N GLN A 143 13.00 -1.83 -2.19
CA GLN A 143 13.67 -2.95 -1.51
C GLN A 143 13.17 -4.29 -2.05
N PHE A 144 11.86 -4.42 -2.26
CA PHE A 144 11.28 -5.59 -2.92
C PHE A 144 11.85 -5.82 -4.32
N LEU A 145 11.88 -4.77 -5.15
CA LEU A 145 12.44 -4.85 -6.51
C LEU A 145 13.95 -5.18 -6.49
N THR A 146 14.69 -4.71 -5.49
CA THR A 146 16.10 -5.08 -5.30
C THR A 146 16.25 -6.58 -5.05
N LEU A 147 15.46 -7.13 -4.11
CA LEU A 147 15.48 -8.56 -3.79
C LEU A 147 15.09 -9.42 -5.00
N GLN A 148 14.04 -9.01 -5.73
CA GLN A 148 13.61 -9.71 -6.94
C GLN A 148 14.72 -9.70 -8.00
N SER A 149 15.28 -8.53 -8.26
CA SER A 149 16.35 -8.35 -9.25
C SER A 149 17.63 -9.12 -8.90
N LEU A 150 17.92 -9.28 -7.61
CA LEU A 150 19.03 -10.11 -7.11
C LEU A 150 18.74 -11.60 -7.31
N LEU A 151 17.52 -12.05 -7.00
CA LEU A 151 17.13 -13.45 -7.19
C LEU A 151 17.22 -13.86 -8.67
N ASP A 152 16.76 -13.00 -9.59
CA ASP A 152 16.88 -13.21 -11.04
C ASP A 152 18.34 -13.36 -11.51
N LYS A 153 19.29 -12.84 -10.72
CA LYS A 153 20.74 -12.86 -11.00
C LYS A 153 21.50 -13.81 -10.09
N LYS A 154 20.82 -14.67 -9.33
CA LYS A 154 21.42 -15.61 -8.36
C LYS A 154 22.56 -16.41 -8.96
N ASP A 155 22.31 -17.11 -10.05
CA ASP A 155 23.32 -17.99 -10.66
C ASP A 155 24.48 -17.22 -11.29
N SER A 156 24.19 -16.07 -11.92
CA SER A 156 25.21 -15.20 -12.50
C SER A 156 26.12 -14.63 -11.41
N SER A 157 25.54 -14.22 -10.28
CA SER A 157 26.27 -13.68 -9.14
C SER A 157 27.12 -14.75 -8.47
N ARG A 158 26.60 -15.97 -8.33
CA ARG A 158 27.35 -17.12 -7.79
C ARG A 158 28.54 -17.50 -8.66
N LYS A 159 28.37 -17.51 -9.99
CA LYS A 159 29.48 -17.75 -10.93
C LYS A 159 30.53 -16.64 -10.86
N MET A 160 30.08 -15.38 -10.79
CA MET A 160 30.96 -14.22 -10.72
C MET A 160 31.92 -14.30 -9.53
N VAL A 161 31.42 -14.54 -8.31
CA VAL A 161 32.25 -14.43 -7.10
C VAL A 161 33.31 -15.54 -6.95
N VAL A 162 33.23 -16.61 -7.75
CA VAL A 162 34.20 -17.73 -7.77
C VAL A 162 35.07 -17.74 -9.04
N ASP A 163 34.90 -16.75 -9.93
CA ASP A 163 35.67 -16.66 -11.17
C ASP A 163 36.98 -15.90 -10.95
N ALA A 164 38.03 -16.28 -11.66
CA ALA A 164 39.33 -15.60 -11.60
C ALA A 164 39.22 -14.08 -11.89
N LYS A 165 38.26 -13.66 -12.73
CA LYS A 165 37.98 -12.23 -12.98
C LYS A 165 37.61 -11.46 -11.71
N TRP A 166 36.95 -12.11 -10.75
CA TRP A 166 36.62 -11.51 -9.46
C TRP A 166 37.83 -11.49 -8.52
N GLU A 167 38.57 -12.58 -8.44
CA GLU A 167 39.76 -12.69 -7.59
C GLU A 167 40.86 -11.68 -7.97
N ASN A 168 40.99 -11.38 -9.26
CA ASN A 168 41.95 -10.41 -9.77
C ASN A 168 41.59 -8.93 -9.51
N ILE A 169 40.46 -8.64 -8.88
CA ILE A 169 40.05 -7.27 -8.54
C ILE A 169 40.63 -6.89 -7.18
N LYS A 170 41.44 -5.82 -7.11
CA LYS A 170 42.07 -5.37 -5.86
C LYS A 170 41.08 -5.17 -4.70
N GLU A 171 39.88 -4.67 -4.99
CA GLU A 171 38.83 -4.39 -4.02
C GLU A 171 38.19 -5.66 -3.42
N THR A 172 38.38 -6.84 -4.04
CA THR A 172 37.80 -8.10 -3.59
C THR A 172 38.58 -8.77 -2.45
N SER A 173 39.75 -8.22 -2.07
CA SER A 173 40.49 -8.64 -0.86
C SER A 173 39.99 -7.97 0.43
N SER A 174 39.01 -7.07 0.35
CA SER A 174 38.50 -6.34 1.51
C SER A 174 37.56 -7.18 2.39
N LYS A 175 37.39 -6.81 3.66
CA LYS A 175 36.39 -7.43 4.54
C LYS A 175 34.98 -7.42 3.95
N LYS A 176 34.59 -6.31 3.32
CA LYS A 176 33.29 -6.14 2.64
C LYS A 176 33.12 -7.10 1.46
N ALA A 177 34.21 -7.38 0.74
CA ALA A 177 34.19 -8.33 -0.36
C ALA A 177 34.01 -9.77 0.14
N LYS A 178 34.66 -10.14 1.25
CA LYS A 178 34.45 -11.43 1.90
C LYS A 178 32.99 -11.59 2.37
N GLU A 179 32.42 -10.56 2.98
CA GLU A 179 31.00 -10.55 3.36
C GLU A 179 30.06 -10.69 2.14
N ALA A 180 30.38 -10.02 1.03
CA ALA A 180 29.66 -10.14 -0.24
C ALA A 180 29.75 -11.56 -0.84
N TYR A 181 30.94 -12.14 -0.84
CA TYR A 181 31.21 -13.51 -1.28
C TYR A 181 30.41 -14.53 -0.44
N ASP A 182 30.52 -14.45 0.89
CA ASP A 182 29.83 -15.33 1.83
C ASP A 182 28.30 -15.20 1.69
N THR A 183 27.80 -13.99 1.47
CA THR A 183 26.36 -13.74 1.25
C THR A 183 25.86 -14.42 -0.02
N VAL A 184 26.56 -14.26 -1.15
CA VAL A 184 26.13 -14.80 -2.44
C VAL A 184 26.26 -16.33 -2.50
N LEU A 185 27.18 -16.95 -1.76
CA LEU A 185 27.28 -18.41 -1.71
C LEU A 185 26.38 -19.05 -0.63
N SER A 186 25.80 -18.24 0.27
CA SER A 186 24.95 -18.73 1.34
C SER A 186 23.58 -19.22 0.83
N VAL A 187 23.34 -20.53 0.97
CA VAL A 187 22.01 -21.12 0.73
C VAL A 187 20.95 -20.50 1.65
N ARG A 188 21.32 -20.20 2.91
CA ARG A 188 20.40 -19.56 3.87
C ARG A 188 19.97 -18.17 3.42
N PHE A 189 20.88 -17.40 2.82
CA PHE A 189 20.56 -16.08 2.29
C PHE A 189 19.52 -16.19 1.16
N TRP A 190 19.75 -17.03 0.16
CA TRP A 190 18.82 -17.17 -0.97
C TRP A 190 17.46 -17.72 -0.57
N ASN A 191 17.40 -18.71 0.32
CA ASN A 191 16.14 -19.17 0.88
C ASN A 191 15.42 -18.04 1.64
N GLY A 192 16.18 -17.20 2.34
CA GLY A 192 15.66 -15.99 2.97
C GLY A 192 15.10 -14.97 1.98
N VAL A 193 15.77 -14.75 0.85
CA VAL A 193 15.31 -13.85 -0.23
C VAL A 193 13.99 -14.36 -0.81
N GLU A 194 13.88 -15.65 -1.11
CA GLU A 194 12.66 -16.27 -1.64
C GLU A 194 11.48 -16.13 -0.65
N ILE A 195 11.70 -16.32 0.64
CA ILE A 195 10.67 -16.11 1.66
C ILE A 195 10.31 -14.62 1.80
N CYS A 196 11.28 -13.70 1.74
CA CYS A 196 10.98 -12.27 1.73
C CYS A 196 10.06 -11.90 0.57
N LEU A 197 10.35 -12.39 -0.64
CA LEU A 197 9.55 -12.11 -1.82
C LEU A 197 8.13 -12.64 -1.68
N LYS A 198 7.95 -13.90 -1.24
CA LYS A 198 6.62 -14.48 -1.01
C LYS A 198 5.77 -13.71 0.03
N VAL A 199 6.41 -13.11 1.02
CA VAL A 199 5.72 -12.34 2.08
C VAL A 199 5.42 -10.91 1.65
N PHE A 200 6.33 -10.27 0.90
CA PHE A 200 6.16 -8.88 0.49
C PHE A 200 5.34 -8.73 -0.78
N GLU A 201 5.40 -9.68 -1.70
CA GLU A 201 4.73 -9.62 -3.00
C GLU A 201 3.23 -9.31 -2.90
N PRO A 202 2.43 -9.96 -2.03
CA PRO A 202 0.99 -9.69 -1.96
C PRO A 202 0.67 -8.23 -1.58
N LEU A 203 1.43 -7.68 -0.63
CA LEU A 203 1.29 -6.27 -0.22
C LEU A 203 1.86 -5.30 -1.27
N VAL A 204 2.87 -5.70 -2.05
CA VAL A 204 3.39 -4.89 -3.16
C VAL A 204 2.39 -4.85 -4.31
N LYS A 205 1.69 -5.96 -4.61
CA LYS A 205 0.57 -5.96 -5.58
C LYS A 205 -0.54 -5.02 -5.15
N LEU A 206 -0.94 -5.09 -3.88
CA LEU A 206 -1.91 -4.16 -3.31
C LEU A 206 -1.42 -2.70 -3.33
N LEU A 207 -0.13 -2.46 -3.09
CA LEU A 207 0.45 -1.12 -3.19
C LEU A 207 0.34 -0.57 -4.62
N ARG A 208 0.66 -1.38 -5.63
CA ARG A 208 0.51 -0.99 -7.05
C ARG A 208 -0.94 -0.70 -7.41
N LEU A 209 -1.87 -1.50 -6.89
CA LEU A 209 -3.31 -1.29 -7.09
C LEU A 209 -3.75 0.10 -6.61
N VAL A 210 -3.27 0.55 -5.44
CA VAL A 210 -3.69 1.85 -4.90
C VAL A 210 -2.87 3.04 -5.41
N ASP A 211 -1.68 2.77 -5.96
CA ASP A 211 -0.82 3.75 -6.63
C ASP A 211 -1.17 3.93 -8.12
N GLY A 212 -1.98 3.04 -8.69
CA GLY A 212 -2.40 3.11 -10.09
C GLY A 212 -3.53 4.11 -10.32
N ASP A 213 -3.34 5.04 -11.24
CA ASP A 213 -4.35 6.05 -11.63
C ASP A 213 -5.38 5.55 -12.66
N VAL A 214 -5.33 4.26 -13.02
CA VAL A 214 -6.09 3.72 -14.17
C VAL A 214 -7.51 3.31 -13.80
N LYS A 215 -7.74 2.82 -12.57
CA LYS A 215 -9.06 2.31 -12.15
C LYS A 215 -9.38 2.70 -10.71
N PRO A 216 -10.64 3.02 -10.37
CA PRO A 216 -11.04 3.26 -8.99
C PRO A 216 -10.66 2.09 -8.07
N SER A 217 -9.80 2.36 -7.08
CA SER A 217 -9.23 1.32 -6.22
C SER A 217 -10.01 1.08 -4.93
N MET A 218 -10.84 2.04 -4.50
CA MET A 218 -11.50 2.07 -3.18
C MET A 218 -12.25 0.76 -2.85
N GLY A 219 -13.11 0.29 -3.76
CA GLY A 219 -13.89 -0.94 -3.57
C GLY A 219 -13.08 -2.23 -3.65
N PHE A 220 -11.80 -2.17 -4.04
CA PHE A 220 -10.90 -3.32 -4.12
C PHE A 220 -9.90 -3.41 -2.97
N VAL A 221 -9.61 -2.29 -2.29
CA VAL A 221 -8.57 -2.22 -1.25
C VAL A 221 -8.73 -3.29 -0.17
N TYR A 222 -9.92 -3.40 0.43
CA TYR A 222 -10.13 -4.33 1.54
C TYR A 222 -10.11 -5.80 1.09
N GLY A 223 -10.74 -6.13 -0.04
CA GLY A 223 -10.75 -7.49 -0.57
C GLY A 223 -9.35 -7.98 -0.96
N GLU A 224 -8.55 -7.15 -1.65
CA GLU A 224 -7.17 -7.48 -1.98
C GLU A 224 -6.27 -7.51 -0.74
N LEU A 225 -6.59 -6.76 0.32
CA LEU A 225 -5.92 -6.88 1.62
C LEU A 225 -6.23 -8.23 2.31
N LEU A 226 -7.47 -8.70 2.26
CA LEU A 226 -7.84 -10.04 2.76
C LEU A 226 -7.13 -11.14 1.98
N LYS A 227 -7.07 -11.01 0.65
CA LYS A 227 -6.28 -11.91 -0.21
C LYS A 227 -4.80 -11.88 0.12
N ALA A 228 -4.20 -10.70 0.29
CA ALA A 228 -2.81 -10.56 0.69
C ALA A 228 -2.52 -11.24 2.05
N LYS A 229 -3.44 -11.11 3.02
CA LYS A 229 -3.34 -11.82 4.31
C LYS A 229 -3.36 -13.35 4.13
N ARG A 230 -4.17 -13.88 3.21
CA ARG A 230 -4.19 -15.33 2.89
C ARG A 230 -2.89 -15.80 2.24
N GLU A 231 -2.43 -15.11 1.19
CA GLU A 231 -1.20 -15.45 0.48
C GLU A 231 0.04 -15.41 1.41
N ILE A 232 0.10 -14.45 2.35
CA ILE A 232 1.15 -14.39 3.37
C ILE A 232 1.12 -15.62 4.29
N LYS A 233 -0.06 -16.08 4.72
CA LYS A 233 -0.19 -17.29 5.56
C LYS A 233 0.27 -18.53 4.79
N GLU A 234 -0.13 -18.64 3.53
CA GLU A 234 0.26 -19.73 2.63
C GLU A 234 1.77 -19.76 2.35
N ALA A 235 2.43 -18.60 2.26
CA ALA A 235 3.89 -18.51 2.15
C ALA A 235 4.62 -19.20 3.32
N PHE A 236 3.95 -19.31 4.48
CA PHE A 236 4.41 -20.03 5.66
C PHE A 236 3.74 -21.39 5.85
N LYS A 237 3.13 -21.96 4.80
CA LYS A 237 2.39 -23.23 4.82
C LYS A 237 1.29 -23.25 5.89
N ASN A 238 0.69 -22.11 6.19
CA ASN A 238 -0.29 -21.91 7.24
C ASN A 238 0.20 -22.27 8.66
N GLU A 239 1.52 -22.26 8.88
CA GLU A 239 2.09 -22.46 10.21
C GLU A 239 2.02 -21.16 11.02
N GLU A 240 1.06 -21.05 11.93
CA GLU A 240 0.71 -19.81 12.65
C GLU A 240 1.91 -19.17 13.35
N LEU A 241 2.75 -19.97 14.02
CA LEU A 241 3.94 -19.47 14.72
C LEU A 241 4.89 -18.70 13.81
N ARG A 242 4.86 -18.98 12.50
CA ARG A 242 5.75 -18.35 11.52
C ARG A 242 5.17 -17.10 10.88
N TYR A 243 3.85 -16.97 10.76
CA TYR A 243 3.22 -15.79 10.16
C TYR A 243 2.59 -14.82 11.16
N LYS A 244 2.32 -15.23 12.41
CA LYS A 244 1.55 -14.43 13.38
C LYS A 244 2.07 -13.01 13.56
N GLU A 245 3.39 -12.84 13.64
CA GLU A 245 4.03 -11.54 13.79
C GLU A 245 3.81 -10.66 12.55
N VAL A 246 3.88 -11.25 11.35
CA VAL A 246 3.64 -10.56 10.08
C VAL A 246 2.19 -10.08 10.00
N ILE A 247 1.24 -10.98 10.27
CA ILE A 247 -0.19 -10.64 10.26
C ILE A 247 -0.50 -9.60 11.33
N ALA A 248 0.04 -9.72 12.55
CA ALA A 248 -0.16 -8.72 13.60
C ALA A 248 0.28 -7.31 13.17
N ILE A 249 1.35 -7.18 12.39
CA ILE A 249 1.77 -5.89 11.81
C ILE A 249 0.74 -5.39 10.80
N VAL A 250 0.26 -6.26 9.90
CA VAL A 250 -0.77 -5.90 8.92
C VAL A 250 -2.04 -5.40 9.65
N GLU A 251 -2.57 -6.18 10.59
CA GLU A 251 -3.77 -5.83 11.37
C GLU A 251 -3.58 -4.51 12.12
N LYS A 252 -2.44 -4.33 12.80
CA LYS A 252 -2.14 -3.10 13.55
C LYS A 252 -2.10 -1.87 12.63
N LYS A 253 -1.60 -2.03 11.41
CA LYS A 253 -1.44 -0.90 10.48
C LYS A 253 -2.73 -0.60 9.72
N MET A 254 -3.56 -1.60 9.42
CA MET A 254 -4.86 -1.38 8.77
C MET A 254 -5.90 -0.78 9.71
N ARG A 255 -5.88 -1.11 11.01
CA ARG A 255 -6.91 -0.74 11.99
C ARG A 255 -7.30 0.74 11.97
N GLY A 256 -8.60 1.00 11.82
CA GLY A 256 -9.21 2.33 11.72
C GLY A 256 -8.82 3.08 10.45
N ARG A 257 -8.22 2.39 9.47
CA ARG A 257 -7.73 2.97 8.21
C ARG A 257 -8.29 2.22 7.02
N LEU A 258 -7.67 1.10 6.65
CA LEU A 258 -8.09 0.31 5.48
C LEU A 258 -9.25 -0.63 5.79
N ASP A 259 -9.64 -0.70 7.06
CA ASP A 259 -10.86 -1.30 7.60
C ASP A 259 -11.79 -0.25 8.24
N ALA A 260 -11.60 1.04 7.92
CA ALA A 260 -12.55 2.07 8.30
C ALA A 260 -13.90 1.84 7.58
N PRO A 261 -15.02 2.35 8.13
CA PRO A 261 -16.35 2.11 7.58
C PRO A 261 -16.42 2.33 6.06
N LEU A 262 -15.84 3.43 5.57
CA LEU A 262 -15.84 3.75 4.14
C LEU A 262 -15.19 2.66 3.25
N HIS A 263 -14.12 2.01 3.71
CA HIS A 263 -13.48 0.92 2.95
C HIS A 263 -14.27 -0.38 3.03
N LEU A 264 -14.89 -0.67 4.17
CA LEU A 264 -15.75 -1.85 4.37
C LEU A 264 -17.03 -1.73 3.55
N THR A 265 -17.65 -0.56 3.54
CA THR A 265 -18.79 -0.21 2.69
C THR A 265 -18.45 -0.32 1.22
N ALA A 266 -17.30 0.22 0.79
CA ALA A 266 -16.86 0.09 -0.60
C ALA A 266 -16.63 -1.37 -1.01
N TYR A 267 -16.17 -2.23 -0.10
CA TYR A 267 -16.04 -3.67 -0.32
C TYR A 267 -17.40 -4.38 -0.43
N LEU A 268 -18.34 -4.06 0.48
CA LEU A 268 -19.71 -4.59 0.48
C LEU A 268 -20.45 -4.25 -0.82
N LEU A 269 -20.36 -2.99 -1.25
CA LEU A 269 -21.05 -2.47 -2.43
C LEU A 269 -20.33 -2.80 -3.75
N ASN A 270 -19.27 -3.61 -3.71
CA ASN A 270 -18.57 -4.05 -4.92
C ASN A 270 -19.07 -5.44 -5.36
N PRO A 271 -19.82 -5.55 -6.47
CA PRO A 271 -20.32 -6.82 -6.99
C PRO A 271 -19.23 -7.86 -7.27
N HIS A 272 -17.99 -7.43 -7.53
CA HIS A 272 -16.87 -8.35 -7.70
C HIS A 272 -16.71 -9.28 -6.48
N TYR A 273 -16.92 -8.75 -5.27
CA TYR A 273 -16.84 -9.51 -4.03
C TYR A 273 -18.22 -9.99 -3.58
N SER A 274 -19.16 -9.08 -3.36
CA SER A 274 -20.43 -9.42 -2.71
C SER A 274 -21.38 -10.27 -3.56
N TYR A 275 -21.23 -10.25 -4.90
CA TYR A 275 -22.00 -11.17 -5.74
C TYR A 275 -21.30 -12.51 -5.95
N ALA A 276 -19.98 -12.57 -5.75
CA ALA A 276 -19.19 -13.79 -5.76
C ALA A 276 -19.37 -14.57 -4.45
N ASP A 277 -19.44 -13.86 -3.32
CA ASP A 277 -19.65 -14.41 -1.99
C ASP A 277 -20.73 -13.59 -1.25
N SER A 278 -21.95 -14.12 -1.22
CA SER A 278 -23.07 -13.46 -0.56
C SER A 278 -22.96 -13.45 0.97
N SER A 279 -22.08 -14.24 1.58
CA SER A 279 -21.89 -14.23 3.04
C SER A 279 -21.34 -12.89 3.55
N ILE A 280 -20.78 -12.07 2.65
CA ILE A 280 -20.36 -10.69 2.95
C ILE A 280 -21.57 -9.86 3.42
N PHE A 281 -22.77 -10.13 2.92
CA PHE A 281 -23.99 -9.45 3.35
C PHE A 281 -24.44 -9.83 4.76
N ASP A 282 -23.99 -10.98 5.27
CA ASP A 282 -24.34 -11.48 6.61
C ASP A 282 -23.29 -11.07 7.66
N ASN A 283 -22.21 -10.41 7.24
CA ASN A 283 -21.16 -9.97 8.16
C ASN A 283 -21.57 -8.67 8.87
N ALA A 284 -21.85 -8.78 10.17
CA ALA A 284 -22.31 -7.68 11.00
C ALA A 284 -21.39 -6.44 10.95
N ASP A 285 -20.06 -6.62 11.06
CA ASP A 285 -19.11 -5.50 11.06
C ASP A 285 -19.14 -4.73 9.72
N ILE A 286 -19.28 -5.47 8.60
CA ILE A 286 -19.36 -4.89 7.26
C ILE A 286 -20.71 -4.19 7.05
N THR A 287 -21.83 -4.79 7.47
CA THR A 287 -23.14 -4.16 7.35
C THR A 287 -23.30 -2.94 8.24
N THR A 288 -22.77 -2.98 9.48
CA THR A 288 -22.74 -1.81 10.37
C THR A 288 -21.92 -0.68 9.75
N SER A 289 -20.84 -1.01 9.04
CA SER A 289 -20.04 -0.01 8.34
C SER A 289 -20.82 0.73 7.24
N LEU A 290 -21.72 0.04 6.53
CA LEU A 290 -22.62 0.66 5.56
C LEU A 290 -23.52 1.68 6.26
N ILE A 291 -24.16 1.29 7.35
CA ILE A 291 -25.04 2.16 8.14
C ILE A 291 -24.27 3.40 8.60
N THR A 292 -23.10 3.22 9.20
CA THR A 292 -22.23 4.35 9.61
C THR A 292 -21.85 5.26 8.44
N CYS A 293 -21.63 4.72 7.24
CA CYS A 293 -21.35 5.55 6.07
C CYS A 293 -22.57 6.33 5.59
N VAL A 294 -23.76 5.73 5.60
CA VAL A 294 -25.01 6.42 5.24
C VAL A 294 -25.32 7.51 6.27
N GLU A 295 -25.23 7.20 7.57
CA GLU A 295 -25.36 8.15 8.68
C GLU A 295 -24.43 9.35 8.52
N GLN A 296 -23.16 9.08 8.18
CA GLN A 296 -22.20 10.14 7.95
C GLN A 296 -22.54 10.95 6.69
N PHE A 297 -22.72 10.29 5.55
CA PHE A 297 -22.91 10.97 4.25
C PHE A 297 -24.17 11.85 4.22
N TYR A 298 -25.26 11.37 4.82
CA TYR A 298 -26.53 12.09 4.93
C TYR A 298 -26.71 12.75 6.30
N HIS A 299 -25.63 13.08 7.00
CA HIS A 299 -25.72 13.69 8.32
C HIS A 299 -26.57 14.98 8.29
N GLY A 300 -27.64 15.00 9.08
CA GLY A 300 -28.57 16.13 9.18
C GLY A 300 -29.63 16.18 8.07
N CYS A 301 -29.71 15.15 7.22
CA CYS A 301 -30.82 14.95 6.29
C CYS A 301 -32.01 14.29 6.99
N ASP A 302 -33.12 14.16 6.26
CA ASP A 302 -34.34 13.49 6.73
C ASP A 302 -34.08 11.99 7.00
N GLU A 303 -34.67 11.46 8.08
CA GLU A 303 -34.58 10.03 8.43
C GLU A 303 -35.10 9.13 7.30
N ASP A 304 -36.06 9.63 6.50
CA ASP A 304 -36.59 8.92 5.33
C ASP A 304 -35.51 8.55 4.31
N ILE A 305 -34.46 9.37 4.16
CA ILE A 305 -33.33 9.09 3.25
C ILE A 305 -32.50 7.90 3.78
N HIS A 306 -32.33 7.81 5.10
CA HIS A 306 -31.60 6.68 5.69
C HIS A 306 -32.38 5.37 5.49
N ASP A 307 -33.70 5.39 5.66
CA ASP A 307 -34.56 4.22 5.40
C ASP A 307 -34.53 3.82 3.93
N GLU A 308 -34.64 4.77 3.01
CA GLU A 308 -34.58 4.50 1.57
C GLU A 308 -33.25 3.85 1.17
N GLU A 309 -32.11 4.38 1.64
CA GLU A 309 -30.79 3.88 1.25
C GLU A 309 -30.49 2.51 1.89
N VAL A 310 -30.75 2.35 3.18
CA VAL A 310 -30.38 1.13 3.95
C VAL A 310 -31.39 0.00 3.77
N ASN A 311 -32.69 0.29 3.78
CA ASN A 311 -33.73 -0.74 3.78
C ASN A 311 -34.28 -1.01 2.38
N ILE A 312 -34.25 -0.03 1.47
CA ILE A 312 -34.79 -0.19 0.10
C ILE A 312 -33.67 -0.44 -0.92
N GLU A 313 -32.78 0.53 -1.15
CA GLU A 313 -31.77 0.46 -2.21
C GLU A 313 -30.72 -0.62 -1.94
N PHE A 314 -30.21 -0.72 -0.71
CA PHE A 314 -29.29 -1.80 -0.36
C PHE A 314 -29.94 -3.19 -0.48
N THR A 315 -31.21 -3.34 -0.10
CA THR A 315 -31.95 -4.60 -0.31
C THR A 315 -32.07 -4.95 -1.80
N LYS A 316 -32.33 -3.96 -2.67
CA LYS A 316 -32.33 -4.16 -4.12
C LYS A 316 -30.96 -4.60 -4.62
N PHE A 317 -29.88 -4.01 -4.11
CA PHE A 317 -28.51 -4.41 -4.43
C PHE A 317 -28.22 -5.86 -4.02
N GLN A 318 -28.53 -6.23 -2.77
CA GLN A 318 -28.38 -7.59 -2.24
C GLN A 318 -29.12 -8.63 -3.08
N ARG A 319 -30.39 -8.34 -3.41
CA ARG A 319 -31.25 -9.21 -4.20
C ARG A 319 -31.00 -9.14 -5.70
N LYS A 320 -30.04 -8.32 -6.16
CA LYS A 320 -29.69 -8.12 -7.58
C LYS A 320 -30.94 -7.75 -8.40
N GLN A 321 -31.73 -6.80 -7.89
CA GLN A 321 -32.96 -6.33 -8.53
C GLN A 321 -32.72 -5.11 -9.42
N GLY A 322 -33.61 -4.88 -10.39
CA GLY A 322 -33.53 -3.71 -11.28
C GLY A 322 -32.19 -3.61 -12.02
N LEU A 323 -31.54 -2.44 -11.93
CA LEU A 323 -30.24 -2.19 -12.58
C LEU A 323 -29.13 -3.09 -12.03
N PHE A 324 -29.17 -3.43 -10.75
CA PHE A 324 -28.21 -4.33 -10.09
C PHE A 324 -28.31 -5.79 -10.58
N GLY A 325 -29.45 -6.16 -11.16
CA GLY A 325 -29.68 -7.47 -11.76
C GLY A 325 -29.22 -7.63 -13.20
N LYS A 326 -28.85 -6.54 -13.87
CA LYS A 326 -28.46 -6.54 -15.29
C LYS A 326 -27.16 -7.31 -15.50
N LYS A 327 -27.00 -7.86 -16.71
CA LYS A 327 -25.81 -8.64 -17.12
C LYS A 327 -24.51 -7.90 -16.83
N MET A 328 -24.47 -6.58 -17.05
CA MET A 328 -23.28 -5.75 -16.77
C MET A 328 -22.87 -5.82 -15.29
N ALA A 329 -23.80 -5.61 -14.35
CA ALA A 329 -23.52 -5.68 -12.91
C ALA A 329 -23.13 -7.09 -12.46
N LYS A 330 -23.81 -8.13 -12.99
CA LYS A 330 -23.49 -9.54 -12.68
C LYS A 330 -22.14 -9.98 -13.22
N ASN A 331 -21.70 -9.44 -14.35
CA ASN A 331 -20.43 -9.78 -14.97
C ASN A 331 -19.21 -9.22 -14.21
N CYS A 332 -19.40 -8.25 -13.31
CA CYS A 332 -18.32 -7.73 -12.46
C CYS A 332 -17.68 -8.81 -11.56
N VAL A 333 -18.38 -9.92 -11.29
CA VAL A 333 -17.82 -11.10 -10.59
C VAL A 333 -16.61 -11.67 -11.32
N ASN A 334 -16.65 -11.70 -12.65
CA ASN A 334 -15.59 -12.24 -13.50
C ASN A 334 -14.56 -11.20 -13.91
N PHE A 335 -14.54 -10.05 -13.22
CA PHE A 335 -13.59 -8.99 -13.53
C PHE A 335 -12.18 -9.45 -13.14
N ASP A 336 -11.34 -9.72 -14.13
CA ASP A 336 -9.91 -9.94 -13.92
C ASP A 336 -9.26 -8.59 -13.61
N TYR A 337 -9.25 -8.23 -12.32
CA TYR A 337 -8.57 -7.04 -11.86
C TYR A 337 -7.06 -7.32 -11.87
N ASN A 338 -6.40 -7.00 -12.98
CA ASN A 338 -4.95 -6.96 -13.05
C ASN A 338 -4.45 -5.54 -12.65
N PRO A 339 -3.75 -5.38 -11.51
CA PRO A 339 -3.23 -4.10 -11.07
C PRO A 339 -2.00 -3.60 -11.87
N GLY A 340 -1.42 -4.41 -12.76
CA GLY A 340 -0.20 -4.08 -13.51
C GLY A 340 1.11 -4.64 -12.94
#